data_AF-M1B7K2-F1
#
_entry.id   AF-M1B7K2-F1
#
_cell.length_a   1.000
_cell.length_b   1.000
_cell.length_c   1.000
_cell.angle_alpha   90.00
_cell.angle_beta   90.00
_cell.angle_gamma   90.00
#
_symmetry.space_group_name_H-M   'P 1'
#
loop_
_entity.id
_entity.type
_entity.pdbx_description
1 polymer ?
#
loop_
_entity_poly.entity_id
_entity_poly.type
_entity_poly.pdbx_seq_one_letter_code
_entity_poly.pdbx_strand_id
1 'polypeptide(L)' 'MEAEFEEELLLEAENAWAQREWSIQHVLFPSLRLFFKTPTSMATNGTFVQVASLEKLYRIFERC' A
#
# COMPACT_ATOMS: atom_id res chain seq x y z
N MET A 1 -4.23 32.54 13.19
CA MET A 1 -5.58 32.01 13.46
C MET A 1 -6.08 31.12 12.33
N GLU A 2 -6.40 31.62 11.11
CA GLU A 2 -6.84 30.73 10.01
C GLU A 2 -5.70 29.85 9.46
N ALA A 3 -4.52 30.41 9.21
CA ALA A 3 -3.37 29.66 8.72
C ALA A 3 -2.85 28.60 9.71
N GLU A 4 -2.90 28.89 11.02
CA GLU A 4 -2.51 27.93 12.07
C GLU A 4 -3.50 26.76 12.15
N PHE A 5 -4.79 27.03 11.93
CA PHE A 5 -5.83 26.01 11.89
C PHE A 5 -5.70 25.12 10.65
N GLU A 6 -5.37 25.70 9.49
CA GLU A 6 -5.07 24.92 8.28
C GLU A 6 -3.84 24.03 8.46
N GLU A 7 -2.78 24.55 9.10
CA GLU A 7 -1.57 23.78 9.40
C GLU A 7 -1.85 22.60 10.35
N GLU A 8 -2.65 22.82 11.40
CA GLU A 8 -3.07 21.77 12.32
C GLU A 8 -3.85 20.65 11.59
N LEU A 9 -4.80 21.01 10.73
CA LEU A 9 -5.56 20.05 9.94
C LEU A 9 -4.68 19.22 8.98
N LEU A 10 -3.67 19.86 8.37
CA LEU A 10 -2.72 19.15 7.50
C LEU A 10 -1.88 18.15 8.30
N LEU A 11 -1.37 18.55 9.47
CA LEU A 11 -0.60 17.68 10.34
C LEU A 11 -1.43 16.49 10.84
N GLU A 12 -2.69 16.70 11.18
CA GLU A 12 -3.60 15.62 11.54
C GLU A 12 -3.82 14.64 10.37
N ALA A 13 -4.01 15.15 9.15
CA ALA A 13 -4.17 14.33 7.95
C ALA A 13 -2.92 13.50 7.64
N GLU A 14 -1.73 14.09 7.75
CA GLU A 14 -0.44 13.40 7.58
C GLU A 14 -0.25 12.30 8.63
N ASN A 15 -0.55 12.59 9.89
CA ASN A 15 -0.47 11.61 10.97
C ASN A 15 -1.43 10.44 10.76
N ALA A 16 -2.68 10.73 10.36
CA ALA A 16 -3.66 9.69 10.04
C ALA A 16 -3.21 8.82 8.85
N TRP A 17 -2.61 9.44 7.84
CA TRP A 17 -2.06 8.72 6.68
C TRP A 17 -0.89 7.81 7.07
N ALA A 18 0.07 8.33 7.84
CA ALA A 18 1.21 7.57 8.33
C ALA A 18 0.79 6.39 9.21
N GLN A 19 -0.19 6.60 10.10
CA GLN A 19 -0.75 5.52 10.94
C GLN A 19 -1.43 4.43 10.10
N ARG A 20 -2.14 4.82 9.03
CA ARG A 20 -2.76 3.88 8.10
C ARG A 20 -1.70 3.06 7.36
N GLU A 21 -0.68 3.69 6.79
CA GLU A 21 0.42 3.00 6.09
C GLU A 21 1.14 2.03 7.03
N TRP A 22 1.44 2.47 8.24
CA TRP A 22 2.07 1.64 9.25
C TRP A 22 1.22 0.41 9.58
N SER A 23 -0.08 0.60 9.80
CA SER A 23 -1.02 -0.49 10.12
C SER A 23 -1.16 -1.48 8.96
N ILE A 24 -1.19 -0.99 7.71
CA ILE A 24 -1.21 -1.85 6.52
C ILE A 24 0.05 -2.72 6.48
N GLN A 25 1.23 -2.12 6.60
CA GLN A 25 2.50 -2.81 6.47
C GLN A 25 2.79 -3.78 7.63
N HIS A 26 2.50 -3.37 8.87
CA HIS A 26 2.99 -4.06 10.07
C HIS A 26 1.91 -4.87 10.79
N VAL A 27 0.64 -4.68 10.46
CA VAL A 27 -0.47 -5.46 11.03
C VAL A 27 -1.18 -6.25 9.95
N LEU A 28 -1.77 -5.57 8.95
CA LEU A 28 -2.63 -6.24 7.98
C LEU A 28 -1.88 -7.23 7.09
N PHE A 29 -0.77 -6.84 6.46
CA PHE A 29 0.00 -7.76 5.60
C PHE A 29 0.54 -9.00 6.36
N PRO A 30 1.11 -8.86 7.57
CA PRO A 30 1.49 -10.02 8.39
C PRO A 30 0.30 -10.94 8.70
N SER A 31 -0.85 -10.39 9.08
CA SER A 31 -2.07 -11.18 9.34
C SER A 31 -2.58 -11.87 8.08
N LEU A 32 -2.61 -11.18 6.92
CA LEU A 32 -3.02 -11.76 5.65
C LEU A 32 -2.14 -12.95 5.27
N ARG A 33 -0.82 -12.81 5.42
CA ARG A 33 0.14 -13.89 5.12
C ARG A 33 -0.11 -15.15 5.95
N LEU A 34 -0.53 -15.01 7.21
CA LEU A 34 -0.71 -16.15 8.12
C LEU A 34 -2.11 -16.76 8.05
N PHE A 35 -3.14 -15.93 7.85
CA PHE A 35 -4.52 -16.34 8.11
C PHE A 35 -5.46 -16.21 6.91
N PHE A 36 -5.11 -15.46 5.87
CA PHE A 36 -6.03 -15.24 4.76
C PHE A 36 -6.09 -16.44 3.81
N LYS A 37 -7.30 -16.94 3.58
CA LYS A 37 -7.58 -17.97 2.57
C LYS A 37 -8.29 -17.30 1.41
N THR A 38 -7.55 -16.99 0.35
CA THR A 38 -8.04 -16.26 -0.81
C THR A 38 -9.09 -17.08 -1.58
N PRO A 39 -10.33 -16.58 -1.77
CA PRO A 39 -11.28 -17.18 -2.71
C PRO A 39 -10.74 -17.12 -4.14
N THR A 40 -11.05 -18.13 -4.95
CA THR A 40 -10.63 -18.20 -6.36
C THR A 40 -11.22 -17.07 -7.21
N SER A 41 -12.39 -16.54 -6.85
CA SER A 41 -13.00 -15.39 -7.53
C SER A 41 -12.12 -14.13 -7.48
N MET A 42 -11.23 -14.00 -6.49
CA MET A 42 -10.32 -12.85 -6.38
C MET A 42 -9.26 -12.82 -7.49
N ALA A 43 -9.01 -13.94 -8.16
CA ALA A 43 -8.04 -14.02 -9.25
C ALA A 43 -8.53 -13.34 -10.55
N THR A 44 -9.85 -13.19 -10.71
CA THR A 44 -10.45 -12.68 -11.95
C THR A 44 -11.34 -11.45 -11.75
N ASN A 45 -11.74 -11.13 -10.51
CA ASN A 45 -12.60 -9.99 -10.22
C ASN A 45 -11.87 -8.64 -10.06
N GLY A 46 -10.55 -8.61 -10.30
CA GLY A 46 -9.74 -7.39 -10.19
C GLY A 46 -9.24 -7.06 -8.78
N THR A 47 -9.44 -7.94 -7.79
CA THR A 47 -8.85 -7.72 -6.44
C THR A 47 -7.32 -7.74 -6.51
N PHE A 48 -6.73 -8.68 -7.25
CA PHE A 48 -5.29 -8.77 -7.46
C PHE A 48 -4.97 -8.60 -8.94
N VAL A 49 -4.20 -7.57 -9.28
CA VAL A 49 -3.80 -7.25 -10.66
C VAL A 49 -2.28 -7.21 -10.76
N GLN A 50 -1.70 -7.96 -11.69
CA GLN A 50 -0.27 -7.91 -11.95
C GLN A 50 0.09 -6.65 -12.74
N VAL A 51 0.74 -5.69 -12.08
CA VAL A 51 1.15 -4.41 -12.71
C VAL A 51 2.53 -4.47 -13.38
N ALA A 52 3.42 -5.38 -12.93
CA ALA A 52 4.77 -5.53 -13.46
C ALA A 52 5.33 -6.95 -13.25
N SER A 53 6.43 -7.27 -13.92
CA SER A 53 7.25 -8.45 -13.62
C SER A 53 8.73 -8.11 -13.71
N LEU A 54 9.51 -8.59 -12.73
CA LEU A 54 10.95 -8.33 -12.66
C LEU A 54 11.69 -8.82 -13.92
N GLU A 55 11.28 -9.96 -14.49
CA GLU A 55 11.86 -10.47 -15.74
C GLU A 55 11.77 -9.47 -16.90
N LYS A 56 10.64 -8.76 -17.03
CA LYS A 56 10.47 -7.73 -18.06
C LYS A 56 11.26 -6.47 -17.72
N LEU A 57 11.27 -6.09 -16.43
CA LEU A 57 11.99 -4.92 -15.96
C LEU A 57 13.50 -5.07 -16.14
N TYR A 58 14.07 -6.22 -15.79
CA TYR A 58 15.51 -6.48 -15.89
C TYR A 58 16.03 -6.66 -17.33
N ARG A 59 15.14 -6.75 -18.33
CA ARG A 59 15.54 -6.66 -19.74
C ARG A 59 15.83 -5.21 -20.19
N ILE A 60 15.37 -4.23 -19.42
CA ILE A 60 15.48 -2.80 -19.76
C ILE A 60 16.38 -2.09 -18.74
N PHE A 61 16.15 -2.35 -17.46
CA PHE A 61 16.90 -1.78 -16.35
C PHE A 61 18.08 -2.69 -15.99
N GLU A 62 19.24 -2.38 -16.57
CA GLU A 62 20.49 -3.06 -16.28
C GLU A 62 21.38 -2.21 -15.36
N ARG A 63 22.42 -2.84 -14.81
CA ARG A 63 23.45 -2.13 -14.03
C ARG A 63 24.19 -1.14 -14.93
N CYS A 64 24.69 -0.04 -14.35
CA CYS A 64 25.56 0.90 -15.07
C CYS A 64 26.83 0.23 -15.63
#